data_AF-A0AB33K411-F1
#
_entry.id   AF-A0AB33K411-F1
#
_cell.length_a   1.000
_cell.length_b   1.000
_cell.length_c   1.000
_cell.angle_alpha   90.00
_cell.angle_beta   90.00
_cell.angle_gamma   90.00
#
_symmetry.space_group_name_H-M   'P 1'
#
loop_
_entity.id
_entity.type
_entity.pdbx_description
1 polymer ?
#
loop_
_entity_poly.entity_id
_entity_poly.type
_entity_poly.pdbx_seq_one_letter_code
_entity_poly.pdbx_strand_id
1 'polypeptide(L)' 'MAFYAELGHAPIDQAEQVLTRWWCEAEMDADPDQDRIIAAARAGTLATGTMANVIRLRGERGGELPGE' A
#
# COMPACT_ATOMS: atom_id res chain seq x y z
N MET A 1 -4.13 -9.14 19.17
CA MET A 1 -3.39 -8.27 18.24
C MET A 1 -4.31 -7.17 17.77
N ALA A 2 -3.80 -5.96 17.52
CA ALA A 2 -4.61 -4.79 17.15
C ALA A 2 -5.43 -5.02 15.86
N PHE A 3 -4.83 -5.67 14.85
CA PHE A 3 -5.51 -6.06 13.61
C PHE A 3 -6.85 -6.78 13.83
N TYR A 4 -6.85 -7.91 14.54
CA TYR A 4 -8.07 -8.70 14.74
C TYR A 4 -9.14 -7.95 15.56
N ALA A 5 -8.71 -7.05 16.45
CA ALA A 5 -9.63 -6.22 17.20
C ALA A 5 -10.29 -5.18 16.28
N GLU A 6 -9.53 -4.50 15.42
CA GLU A 6 -10.07 -3.50 14.49
C GLU A 6 -10.97 -4.14 13.44
N LEU A 7 -10.53 -5.24 12.82
CA LEU A 7 -11.34 -5.98 11.83
C LEU A 7 -12.63 -6.54 12.45
N GLY A 8 -12.57 -7.02 13.69
CA GLY A 8 -13.73 -7.58 14.40
C GLY A 8 -14.78 -6.54 14.84
N HIS A 9 -14.40 -5.26 14.95
CA HIS A 9 -15.33 -4.16 15.29
C HIS A 9 -15.73 -3.31 14.09
N ALA A 10 -15.02 -3.44 12.95
CA ALA A 10 -15.35 -2.71 11.74
C ALA A 10 -16.69 -3.19 11.15
N PRO A 11 -17.54 -2.27 10.68
CA PRO A 11 -18.67 -2.61 9.83
C PRO A 11 -18.22 -3.40 8.60
N ILE A 12 -19.06 -4.32 8.10
CA ILE A 12 -18.67 -5.23 7.00
C ILE A 12 -18.29 -4.48 5.72
N ASP A 13 -18.90 -3.32 5.47
CA ASP A 13 -18.62 -2.41 4.36
C ASP A 13 -17.26 -1.71 4.48
N GLN A 14 -16.64 -1.72 5.67
CA GLN A 14 -15.31 -1.16 5.93
C GLN A 14 -14.24 -2.24 6.08
N ALA A 15 -14.62 -3.52 6.11
CA ALA A 15 -13.68 -4.62 6.32
C ALA A 15 -12.57 -4.64 5.26
N GLU A 16 -12.90 -4.35 3.99
CA GLU A 16 -11.90 -4.25 2.92
C GLU A 16 -10.89 -3.14 3.18
N GLN A 17 -11.33 -1.94 3.58
CA GLN A 17 -10.42 -0.84 3.89
C GLN A 17 -9.47 -1.18 5.04
N VAL A 18 -9.99 -1.82 6.10
CA VAL A 18 -9.18 -2.28 7.23
C VAL A 18 -8.14 -3.30 6.74
N LEU A 19 -8.55 -4.28 5.95
CA LEU A 19 -7.65 -5.28 5.39
C LEU A 19 -6.56 -4.66 4.51
N THR A 20 -6.94 -3.78 3.57
CA THR A 20 -6.00 -3.09 2.68
C THR A 20 -4.99 -2.27 3.47
N ARG A 21 -5.45 -1.53 4.48
CA ARG A 21 -4.56 -0.71 5.32
C ARG A 21 -3.54 -1.57 6.06
N TRP A 22 -4.00 -2.60 6.78
CA TRP A 22 -3.11 -3.48 7.53
C TRP A 22 -2.13 -4.24 6.63
N TRP A 23 -2.57 -4.63 5.42
CA TRP A 23 -1.69 -5.19 4.42
C TRP A 23 -0.61 -4.21 3.97
N CYS A 24 -0.98 -2.97 3.64
CA CYS A 24 -0.03 -1.93 3.26
C CYS A 24 0.98 -1.61 4.37
N GLU A 25 0.53 -1.56 5.63
CA GLU A 25 1.41 -1.37 6.78
C GLU A 25 2.41 -2.53 6.92
N ALA A 26 1.94 -3.78 6.80
CA ALA A 26 2.80 -4.96 6.87
C ALA A 26 3.82 -5.04 5.72
N GLU A 27 3.40 -4.72 4.49
CA GLU A 27 4.31 -4.65 3.33
C GLU A 27 5.36 -3.56 3.51
N MET A 28 4.98 -2.40 4.02
CA MET A 28 5.92 -1.31 4.28
C MET A 28 6.91 -1.64 5.40
N ASP A 29 6.47 -2.35 6.45
CA ASP A 29 7.35 -2.84 7.52
C ASP A 29 8.34 -3.92 7.04
N ALA A 30 7.99 -4.65 5.98
CA ALA A 30 8.87 -5.65 5.37
C ALA A 30 9.79 -5.08 4.28
N ASP A 31 9.56 -3.83 3.83
CA ASP A 31 10.33 -3.22 2.74
C ASP A 31 11.76 -2.87 3.22
N PRO A 32 12.81 -3.42 2.59
CA PRO A 32 14.20 -3.07 2.94
C PRO A 32 14.53 -1.59 2.76
N ASP A 33 13.76 -0.86 1.94
CA ASP A 33 13.92 0.58 1.71
C ASP A 33 13.02 1.44 2.62
N GLN A 34 12.33 0.87 3.61
CA GLN A 34 11.34 1.56 4.45
C GLN A 34 11.89 2.89 5.01
N ASP A 35 13.06 2.86 5.65
CA ASP A 35 13.67 4.05 6.26
C ASP A 35 13.93 5.16 5.24
N ARG A 36 14.39 4.79 4.03
CA ARG A 36 14.64 5.72 2.93
C ARG A 36 13.34 6.37 2.46
N ILE A 37 12.28 5.59 2.33
CA ILE A 37 10.95 6.06 1.90
C ILE A 37 10.37 7.01 2.95
N ILE A 38 10.41 6.63 4.24
CA ILE A 38 9.92 7.46 5.35
C ILE A 38 10.69 8.78 5.41
N ALA A 39 12.01 8.74 5.28
CA ALA A 39 12.84 9.95 5.28
C ALA A 39 12.48 10.90 4.12
N ALA A 40 12.32 10.38 2.90
CA ALA A 40 11.92 11.17 1.74
C ALA A 40 10.50 11.76 1.90
N ALA A 41 9.56 10.99 2.45
CA ALA A 41 8.21 11.47 2.72
C ALA A 41 8.20 12.62 3.72
N ARG A 42 8.93 12.48 4.84
CA ARG A 42 9.06 13.52 5.87
C ARG A 42 9.77 14.77 5.36
N ALA A 43 10.74 14.60 4.47
CA ALA A 43 11.44 15.72 3.83
C ALA A 43 10.62 16.39 2.70
N GLY A 44 9.47 15.83 2.32
CA GLY A 44 8.67 16.31 1.20
C GLY A 44 9.32 16.08 -0.18
N THR A 45 10.29 15.15 -0.26
CA THR A 45 11.05 14.85 -1.48
C THR A 45 10.69 13.50 -2.08
N LEU A 46 9.72 12.79 -1.49
CA LEU A 46 9.23 11.54 -2.04
C LEU A 46 8.64 11.78 -3.44
N ALA A 47 9.20 11.11 -4.43
CA ALA A 47 8.75 11.23 -5.81
C ALA A 47 7.30 10.75 -5.92
N THR A 48 6.40 11.65 -6.32
CA THR A 48 5.00 11.32 -6.58
C THR A 48 4.79 11.02 -8.06
N GLY A 49 3.93 10.06 -8.36
CA GLY A 49 3.47 9.77 -9.72
C GLY A 49 1.95 9.66 -9.77
N THR A 50 1.40 9.58 -10.98
CA THR A 50 -0.02 9.26 -11.16
C THR A 50 -0.22 7.75 -11.13
N MET A 51 -1.42 7.30 -10.73
CA MET A 51 -1.78 5.88 -10.81
C MET A 51 -1.67 5.34 -12.24
N ALA A 52 -1.97 6.18 -13.24
CA ALA A 52 -1.78 5.84 -14.66
C ALA A 52 -0.32 5.48 -14.99
N ASN A 53 0.65 6.22 -14.43
CA ASN A 53 2.07 5.91 -14.62
C ASN A 53 2.46 4.57 -13.97
N VAL A 54 1.89 4.25 -12.81
CA VAL A 54 2.14 2.98 -12.11
C VAL A 54 1.59 1.79 -12.91
N ILE A 55 0.35 1.91 -13.40
CA ILE A 55 -0.30 0.88 -14.24
C ILE A 55 0.53 0.63 -15.50
N ARG A 56 0.96 1.69 -16.21
CA ARG A 56 1.82 1.57 -17.39
C ARG A 56 3.13 0.84 -17.06
N LEU A 57 3.80 1.23 -15.98
CA LEU A 57 5.08 0.63 -15.57
C LEU A 57 4.91 -0.86 -15.22
N ARG A 58 3.78 -1.24 -14.62
CA ARG A 58 3.45 -2.64 -14.28
C ARG A 58 3.26 -3.47 -15.54
N GLY A 59 2.53 -2.96 -16.53
CA GLY A 59 2.38 -3.61 -17.83
C GLY A 59 3.71 -3.77 -18.57
N GLU A 60 4.56 -2.73 -18.59
CA GLU A 60 5.91 -2.78 -19.19
C GLU A 60 6.83 -3.81 -18.53
N ARG A 61 6.62 -4.11 -17.25
CA ARG A 61 7.36 -5.12 -16.47
C ARG A 61 6.74 -6.52 -16.54
N GLY A 62 5.66 -6.70 -17.31
CA GLY A 62 4.99 -7.99 -17.48
C GLY A 62 4.14 -8.42 -16.29
N GLY A 63 3.74 -7.49 -15.40
CA GLY A 63 2.80 -7.78 -14.33
C GLY A 63 1.36 -7.77 -14.86
N GLU A 64 0.58 -8.80 -14.54
CA GLU A 64 -0.87 -8.84 -14.79
C GLU A 64 -1.55 -7.58 -14.25
N LEU A 65 -2.40 -6.98 -15.07
CA LEU A 65 -3.20 -5.84 -14.66
C LEU A 65 -4.40 -6.33 -13.83
N PRO A 66 -4.78 -5.62 -12.77
CA PRO A 66 -5.93 -6.04 -11.97
C PRO A 66 -7.20 -5.97 -12.83
N GLY A 67 -7.80 -7.13 -13.09
CA GLY A 67 -9.08 -7.28 -13.80
C GLY A 67 -9.02 -7.84 -15.22
N GLU A 68 -7.86 -8.34 -15.67
CA GLU A 68 -7.75 -9.19 -16.87
C GLU A 68 -7.96 -10.67 -16.56
#